data_AF-A0A850TVR6-F1
#
_entry.id   AF-A0A850TVR6-F1
#
_cell.length_a   1.000
_cell.length_b   1.000
_cell.length_c   1.000
_cell.angle_alpha   90.00
_cell.angle_beta   90.00
_cell.angle_gamma   90.00
#
_symmetry.space_group_name_H-M   'P 1'
#
loop_
_entity.id
_entity.type
_entity.pdbx_description
1 polymer ?
#
loop_
_entity_poly.entity_id
_entity_poly.type
_entity_poly.pdbx_seq_one_letter_code
_entity_poly.pdbx_strand_id
1 'polypeptide(L)' 'GAPLAGELRCRCVRTVSEVIPPRRLARVEFVAEGPHCAVPEVIATTKHGQTVCLSPSAPWVKLIVTRILNRYLRGP' A
#
# COMPACT_ATOMS: atom_id res chain seq x y z
N GLY A 1 22.32 16.62 15.26
CA GLY A 1 20.93 16.90 15.68
C GLY A 1 20.18 15.60 15.69
N ALA A 2 19.51 15.28 16.80
CA ALA A 2 18.59 14.14 16.85
C ALA A 2 17.35 14.45 15.97
N PRO A 3 16.77 13.48 15.27
CA PRO A 3 15.57 13.74 14.48
C PRO A 3 14.42 14.06 15.42
N LEU A 4 13.74 15.18 15.17
CA LEU A 4 12.55 15.60 15.87
C LEU A 4 11.48 14.51 15.71
N ALA A 5 11.01 13.96 16.83
CA ALA A 5 9.79 13.16 16.85
C ALA A 5 8.64 14.03 16.32
N GLY A 6 8.15 13.78 15.11
CA GLY A 6 7.00 14.52 14.59
C GLY A 6 6.85 14.64 13.08
N GLU A 7 7.80 14.20 12.25
CA GLU A 7 7.55 14.17 10.82
C GLU A 7 6.85 12.86 10.45
N LEU A 8 5.51 12.90 10.39
CA LEU A 8 4.64 11.83 9.87
C LEU A 8 4.98 11.59 8.38
N ARG A 9 6.10 10.92 8.11
CA ARG A 9 6.56 10.60 6.77
C ARG A 9 5.96 9.27 6.34
N CYS A 10 4.77 9.35 5.79
CA CYS A 10 4.19 8.29 4.98
C CYS A 10 5.17 7.89 3.86
N ARG A 11 5.25 6.59 3.54
CA ARG A 11 6.07 6.12 2.41
C ARG A 11 5.56 6.68 1.08
N CYS A 12 4.27 6.92 1.00
CA CYS A 12 3.54 7.42 -0.14
C CYS A 12 3.27 8.91 0.01
N VAL A 13 3.94 9.72 -0.81
CA VAL A 13 3.63 11.16 -0.94
C VAL A 13 2.46 11.36 -1.92
N ARG A 14 2.31 10.47 -2.91
CA ARG A 14 1.27 10.52 -3.94
C ARG A 14 0.74 9.12 -4.19
N THR A 15 -0.55 9.03 -4.48
CA THR A 15 -1.23 7.78 -4.81
C THR A 15 -1.87 7.86 -6.19
N VAL A 16 -1.98 6.73 -6.88
CA VAL A 16 -2.76 6.60 -8.11
C VAL A 16 -4.00 5.74 -7.89
N SER A 17 -5.06 6.03 -8.64
CA SER A 17 -6.32 5.28 -8.59
C SER A 17 -6.55 4.42 -9.86
N GLU A 18 -5.67 4.54 -10.85
CA GLU A 18 -5.75 3.79 -12.10
C GLU A 18 -5.59 2.28 -11.87
N VAL A 19 -6.39 1.48 -12.58
CA VAL A 19 -6.35 0.02 -12.45
C VAL A 19 -5.03 -0.51 -13.02
N ILE A 20 -4.24 -1.16 -12.17
CA ILE A 20 -3.04 -1.87 -12.61
C ILE A 20 -3.40 -3.34 -12.86
N PRO A 21 -3.21 -3.87 -14.08
CA PRO A 21 -3.48 -5.27 -14.37
C PRO A 21 -2.68 -6.20 -13.43
N PRO A 22 -3.30 -7.21 -12.79
CA PRO A 22 -2.60 -8.12 -11.88
C PRO A 22 -1.37 -8.79 -12.51
N ARG A 23 -1.38 -9.02 -13.83
CA ARG A 23 -0.24 -9.58 -14.57
C ARG A 23 1.03 -8.72 -14.51
N ARG A 24 0.90 -7.41 -14.28
CA ARG A 24 2.01 -6.45 -14.14
C ARG A 24 2.47 -6.29 -12.68
N LEU A 25 1.68 -6.73 -11.72
CA LEU A 25 2.02 -6.68 -10.30
C LEU A 25 2.89 -7.88 -9.93
N ALA A 26 3.97 -7.60 -9.19
CA ALA A 26 4.82 -8.61 -8.57
C ALA A 26 4.44 -8.82 -7.10
N ARG A 27 4.19 -7.73 -6.38
CA ARG A 27 3.84 -7.74 -4.96
C ARG A 27 2.87 -6.61 -4.66
N VAL A 28 2.00 -6.83 -3.68
CA VAL A 28 1.19 -5.78 -3.07
C VAL A 28 1.34 -5.88 -1.56
N GLU A 29 1.65 -4.75 -0.94
CA GLU A 29 1.80 -4.58 0.49
C GLU A 29 0.70 -3.66 1.00
N PHE A 30 0.08 -4.04 2.12
CA PHE A 30 -0.83 -3.18 2.87
C PHE A 30 -0.11 -2.76 4.15
N VAL A 31 0.06 -1.45 4.33
CA VAL A 31 0.67 -0.86 5.51
C VAL A 31 -0.46 -0.18 6.28
N ALA A 32 -0.75 -0.68 7.48
CA ALA A 32 -1.74 -0.06 8.36
C ALA A 32 -1.24 1.29 8.87
N GLU A 33 -2.17 2.13 9.33
CA GLU A 33 -1.84 3.35 10.05
C GLU A 33 -0.96 3.06 11.28
N GLY A 34 -0.07 3.99 11.61
CA GLY A 34 0.88 3.84 12.70
C GLY A 34 1.48 5.17 13.15
N PRO A 35 2.41 5.14 14.12
CA PRO A 35 2.98 6.34 14.74
C PRO A 35 3.75 7.24 13.75
N HIS A 36 4.14 6.69 12.59
CA HIS A 36 4.86 7.41 11.54
C HIS A 36 3.99 7.84 10.36
N CYS A 37 2.76 7.35 10.25
CA CYS A 37 1.83 7.71 9.20
C CYS A 37 0.40 7.41 9.66
N ALA A 38 -0.42 8.45 9.81
CA ALA A 38 -1.80 8.32 10.29
C ALA A 38 -2.79 7.81 9.23
N VAL A 39 -2.31 7.54 8.01
CA VAL A 39 -3.13 7.04 6.90
C VAL A 39 -2.65 5.66 6.46
N PRO A 40 -3.55 4.72 6.14
CA PRO A 40 -3.16 3.43 5.60
C PRO A 40 -2.59 3.60 4.18
N GLU A 41 -1.58 2.81 3.86
CA GLU A 41 -0.89 2.85 2.56
C GLU A 41 -1.01 1.50 1.85
N VAL A 42 -1.27 1.56 0.54
CA VAL A 42 -1.27 0.36 -0.31
C VAL A 42 -0.16 0.51 -1.34
N ILE A 43 0.83 -0.37 -1.28
CA ILE A 43 2.06 -0.24 -2.06
C ILE A 43 2.20 -1.44 -2.98
N ALA A 44 2.12 -1.18 -4.27
CA ALA A 44 2.28 -2.16 -5.32
C ALA A 44 3.70 -2.11 -5.88
N THR A 45 4.36 -3.26 -5.97
CA THR A 45 5.59 -3.41 -6.75
C THR A 45 5.25 -4.06 -8.07
N THR A 46 5.61 -3.44 -9.19
CA THR A 46 5.44 -4.02 -10.52
C THR A 46 6.52 -5.06 -10.79
N LYS A 47 6.30 -5.94 -11.77
CA LYS A 47 7.32 -6.92 -12.23
C LYS A 47 8.59 -6.27 -12.77
N HIS A 48 8.54 -4.99 -13.11
CA HIS A 48 9.69 -4.20 -13.53
C HIS A 48 10.42 -3.55 -12.33
N GLY A 49 10.05 -3.88 -11.09
CA GLY A 49 10.67 -3.34 -9.87
C GLY A 49 10.20 -1.94 -9.49
N GLN A 50 9.24 -1.36 -10.21
CA GLN A 50 8.72 -0.03 -9.89
C GLN A 50 7.75 -0.12 -8.71
N THR A 51 7.92 0.78 -7.75
CA THR A 51 7.00 0.91 -6.61
C THR A 51 5.97 1.98 -6.92
N VAL A 52 4.70 1.63 -6.76
CA VAL A 52 3.54 2.50 -7.02
C VAL A 52 2.62 2.48 -5.81
N CYS A 53 2.33 3.65 -5.28
CA CYS A 53 1.35 3.81 -4.21
C CYS A 53 -0.06 3.89 -4.78
N LEU A 54 -0.95 3.04 -4.29
CA LEU A 54 -2.34 2.94 -4.72
C LEU A 54 -3.25 3.63 -3.71
N SER A 55 -4.28 4.32 -4.21
CA SER A 55 -5.24 4.99 -3.33
C SER A 55 -6.16 3.97 -2.65
N PRO A 56 -6.22 3.91 -1.30
CA PRO A 56 -7.14 3.04 -0.59
C PRO A 56 -8.63 3.40 -0.82
N SER A 57 -8.92 4.60 -1.35
CA SER A 57 -10.28 5.00 -1.69
C SER A 57 -10.80 4.34 -2.98
N ALA A 58 -9.92 3.86 -3.87
CA ALA A 58 -10.31 3.26 -5.13
C ALA A 58 -10.98 1.87 -4.95
N PRO A 59 -12.14 1.59 -5.58
CA PRO A 59 -12.88 0.34 -5.34
C PRO A 59 -12.08 -0.93 -5.62
N TRP A 60 -11.29 -0.96 -6.69
CA TRP A 60 -10.48 -2.12 -7.05
C TRP A 60 -9.34 -2.37 -6.05
N VAL A 61 -8.78 -1.31 -5.45
CA VAL A 61 -7.74 -1.40 -4.42
C VAL A 61 -8.31 -2.03 -3.15
N LYS A 62 -9.49 -1.58 -2.71
CA LYS A 62 -10.23 -2.20 -1.58
C LYS A 62 -10.44 -3.69 -1.82
N LEU A 63 -10.85 -4.08 -3.02
CA LEU A 63 -11.06 -5.49 -3.37
C LEU A 63 -9.77 -6.32 -3.21
N ILE A 64 -8.64 -5.84 -3.71
CA ILE A 64 -7.35 -6.54 -3.62
C ILE A 64 -6.88 -6.62 -2.16
N VAL A 65 -6.95 -5.53 -1.41
CA VAL A 65 -6.56 -5.51 0.01
C VAL A 65 -7.39 -6.52 0.80
N THR A 66 -8.71 -6.55 0.62
CA THR A 66 -9.59 -7.53 1.28
C THR A 66 -9.22 -8.97 0.90
N ARG A 67 -8.86 -9.23 -0.36
CA ARG A 67 -8.41 -10.57 -0.80
C ARG A 67 -7.09 -10.98 -0.14
N ILE A 68 -6.15 -10.05 -0.02
CA ILE A 68 -4.85 -10.27 0.63
C ILE A 68 -5.06 -10.54 2.13
N LEU A 69 -5.82 -9.69 2.82
CA LEU A 69 -6.13 -9.87 4.25
C LEU A 69 -6.86 -11.19 4.52
N ASN A 70 -7.86 -11.54 3.70
CA ASN A 70 -8.55 -12.82 3.82
C ASN A 70 -7.63 -14.02 3.60
N ARG A 71 -6.59 -13.89 2.76
CA ARG A 71 -5.58 -14.94 2.59
C ARG A 71 -4.73 -15.09 3.85
N TYR A 72 -4.30 -13.99 4.47
CA TYR A 72 -3.56 -14.03 5.74
C TYR A 72 -4.39 -14.63 6.88
N LEU A 73 -5.66 -14.23 7.00
CA LEU A 73 -6.56 -14.73 8.04
C LEU A 73 -6.89 -16.23 7.91
N ARG A 74 -6.82 -16.78 6.69
CA ARG A 74 -7.04 -18.22 6.47
C ARG A 74 -5.83 -19.09 6.83
N GLY A 75 -4.70 -18.49 7.23
CA GLY A 75 -3.45 -19.20 7.51
C GLY A 75 -2.76 -19.70 6.23
N PRO A 76 -1.43 -19.88 6.27
CA PRO A 76 -0.69 -20.53 5.18
C PRO A 76 -1.08 -21.99 4.98
#